data_AF-A0A6J6KY81-F1
#
_entry.id   AF-A0A6J6KY81-F1
#
_cell.length_a   1.000
_cell.length_b   1.000
_cell.length_c   1.000
_cell.angle_alpha   90.00
_cell.angle_beta   90.00
_cell.angle_gamma   90.00
#
_symmetry.space_group_name_H-M   'P 1'
#
loop_
_entity.id
_entity.type
_entity.pdbx_description
1 polymer ?
#
loop_
_entity_poly.entity_id
_entity_poly.type
_entity_poly.pdbx_seq_one_letter_code
_entity_poly.pdbx_strand_id
1 'polypeptide(L)'
;MAYQSFIEFSNSQQWQSLSKQGANLQRPLWASTGVKDPAYDPTRYVMQLIAANTVNTMPENTLNAVRSTGVFAGETITDNYQNAKANLAKLALAGVDLEKITNALEIDGVEKFEAAWLELIDSVKTVAGK
;
A
#
# COMPACT_ATOMS: atom_id res chain seq x y z
N MET A 1 1.49 9.65 4.34
CA MET A 1 0.38 10.16 5.18
C MET A 1 -0.38 9.04 5.89
N ALA A 2 -0.74 7.93 5.23
CA ALA A 2 -1.42 6.80 5.92
C ALA A 2 -0.66 6.29 7.16
N TYR A 3 0.67 6.18 7.09
CA TYR A 3 1.49 5.81 8.26
C TYR A 3 1.42 6.85 9.39
N GLN A 4 1.34 8.14 9.07
CA GLN A 4 1.15 9.20 10.08
C GLN A 4 -0.19 8.99 10.80
N SER A 5 -1.28 8.76 10.07
CA SER A 5 -2.60 8.48 10.65
C SER A 5 -2.60 7.21 11.49
N PHE A 6 -1.85 6.18 11.08
CA PHE A 6 -1.65 4.97 11.88
C PHE A 6 -0.93 5.27 13.20
N ILE A 7 0.14 6.08 13.17
CA ILE A 7 0.85 6.48 14.39
C ILE A 7 -0.06 7.29 15.31
N GLU A 8 -0.82 8.25 14.78
CA GLU A 8 -1.81 9.03 15.52
C GLU A 8 -2.87 8.14 16.17
N PHE A 9 -3.42 7.16 15.43
CA PHE A 9 -4.35 6.18 15.97
C PHE A 9 -3.71 5.32 17.07
N SER A 10 -2.50 4.83 16.85
CA SER A 10 -1.77 4.00 17.83
C SER A 10 -1.42 4.77 19.12
N ASN A 11 -1.35 6.09 19.07
CA ASN A 11 -1.15 6.95 20.24
C ASN A 11 -2.46 7.40 20.89
N SER A 12 -3.62 7.09 20.30
CA SER A 12 -4.92 7.50 20.83
C SER A 12 -5.27 6.78 22.15
N GLN A 13 -5.98 7.48 23.04
CA GLN A 13 -6.45 6.89 24.29
C GLN A 13 -7.35 5.67 24.07
N GLN A 14 -8.13 5.68 22.98
CA GLN A 14 -8.97 4.56 22.57
C GLN A 14 -8.14 3.31 22.30
N TRP A 15 -7.10 3.43 21.47
CA TRP A 15 -6.20 2.30 21.19
C TRP A 15 -5.46 1.83 22.45
N GLN A 16 -4.94 2.76 23.24
CA GLN A 16 -4.21 2.43 24.47
C GLN A 16 -5.08 1.66 25.49
N SER A 17 -6.39 1.94 25.55
CA SER A 17 -7.34 1.19 26.38
C SER A 17 -7.51 -0.26 25.92
N LEU A 18 -7.59 -0.50 24.60
CA LEU A 18 -7.70 -1.83 24.02
C LEU A 18 -6.40 -2.63 24.16
N SER A 19 -5.25 -1.97 23.96
CA SER A 19 -3.94 -2.60 24.08
C SER A 19 -3.69 -3.15 25.49
N LYS A 20 -4.13 -2.42 26.54
CA LYS A 20 -4.07 -2.91 27.93
C LYS A 20 -4.89 -4.17 28.20
N GLN A 21 -5.87 -4.47 27.33
CA GLN A 21 -6.69 -5.68 27.39
C GLN A 21 -6.15 -6.80 26.48
N GLY A 22 -4.95 -6.63 25.90
CA GLY A 22 -4.31 -7.64 25.05
C GLY A 22 -4.71 -7.58 23.56
N ALA A 23 -5.34 -6.48 23.11
CA ALA A 23 -5.67 -6.32 21.69
C ALA A 23 -4.41 -6.19 20.82
N ASN A 24 -4.46 -6.76 19.61
CA ASN A 24 -3.39 -6.67 18.62
C ASN A 24 -3.57 -5.47 17.69
N LEU A 25 -2.51 -4.69 17.46
CA LEU A 25 -2.54 -3.52 16.59
C LEU A 25 -2.65 -3.94 15.13
N GLN A 26 -3.60 -3.38 14.39
CA GLN A 26 -3.70 -3.59 12.94
C GLN A 26 -2.56 -2.83 12.25
N ARG A 27 -1.63 -3.59 11.66
CA ARG A 27 -0.47 -3.06 10.95
C ARG A 27 -0.87 -2.56 9.55
N PRO A 28 -0.42 -1.37 9.10
CA PRO A 28 -0.56 -0.98 7.71
C PRO A 28 0.16 -1.96 6.80
N LEU A 29 -0.46 -2.29 5.67
CA LEU A 29 0.09 -3.18 4.66
C LEU A 29 0.17 -2.43 3.33
N TRP A 30 1.38 -2.34 2.77
CA TRP A 30 1.62 -1.80 1.43
C TRP A 30 1.41 -2.90 0.39
N ALA A 31 0.38 -2.74 -0.42
CA ALA A 31 0.04 -3.65 -1.52
C ALA A 31 0.35 -3.03 -2.88
N SER A 32 0.38 -3.87 -3.92
CA SER A 32 0.67 -3.44 -5.29
C SER A 32 2.03 -2.72 -5.42
N THR A 33 3.03 -3.16 -4.66
CA THR A 33 4.38 -2.55 -4.61
C THR A 33 5.29 -2.97 -5.76
N GLY A 34 4.74 -3.61 -6.79
CA GLY A 34 5.42 -3.83 -8.07
C GLY A 34 5.45 -2.55 -8.89
N VAL A 35 6.65 -2.09 -9.23
CA VAL A 35 6.86 -0.95 -10.13
C VAL A 35 6.28 -1.26 -11.50
N LYS A 36 5.47 -0.33 -12.04
CA LYS A 36 4.75 -0.50 -13.32
C LYS A 36 5.44 0.18 -14.49
N ASP A 37 6.26 1.19 -14.21
CA ASP A 37 7.01 1.95 -15.21
C ASP A 37 8.49 1.54 -15.13
N PRO A 38 9.07 0.96 -16.20
CA PRO A 38 10.46 0.49 -16.22
C PRO A 38 11.49 1.62 -16.07
N ALA A 39 11.11 2.90 -16.22
CA ALA A 39 12.00 4.03 -15.95
C ALA A 39 12.30 4.23 -14.46
N TYR A 40 11.55 3.55 -13.58
CA TYR A 40 11.72 3.66 -12.13
C TYR A 40 12.52 2.50 -11.55
N ASP A 41 13.29 2.78 -10.50
CA ASP A 41 13.98 1.77 -9.69
C ASP A 41 12.97 0.67 -9.25
N PRO A 42 13.21 -0.60 -9.60
CA PRO A 42 12.27 -1.70 -9.32
C PRO A 42 12.03 -1.95 -7.82
N THR A 43 12.90 -1.41 -6.95
CA THR A 43 12.82 -1.52 -5.49
C THR A 43 12.07 -0.35 -4.84
N ARG A 44 11.71 0.69 -5.62
CA ARG A 44 11.19 1.98 -5.13
C ARG A 44 10.11 1.83 -4.06
N TYR A 45 9.03 1.10 -4.35
CA TYR A 45 7.89 0.99 -3.44
C TYR A 45 8.13 0.09 -2.23
N VAL A 46 9.29 -0.55 -2.13
CA VAL A 46 9.73 -1.22 -0.92
C VAL A 46 10.68 -0.32 -0.15
N MET A 47 11.75 0.14 -0.79
CA MET A 47 12.81 0.92 -0.12
C MET A 47 12.32 2.27 0.40
N GLN A 48 11.31 2.87 -0.25
CA GLN A 48 10.77 4.18 0.16
C GLN A 48 9.60 4.07 1.16
N LEU A 49 9.16 2.85 1.53
CA LEU A 49 8.02 2.61 2.41
C LEU A 49 8.38 1.74 3.63
N ILE A 50 9.60 1.91 4.15
CA ILE A 50 10.09 1.18 5.32
C ILE A 50 9.70 1.94 6.58
N ALA A 51 8.90 1.30 7.43
CA ALA A 51 8.57 1.83 8.75
C ALA A 51 8.28 0.72 9.78
N ALA A 52 8.30 1.08 11.07
CA ALA A 52 7.98 0.13 12.13
C ALA A 52 6.50 -0.27 12.07
N ASN A 53 6.20 -1.53 12.41
CA ASN A 53 4.83 -2.06 12.43
C ASN A 53 4.09 -2.01 11.09
N THR A 54 4.79 -2.06 9.96
CA THR A 54 4.17 -2.20 8.63
C THR A 54 4.45 -3.58 8.02
N VAL A 55 3.67 -3.93 7.01
CA VAL A 55 3.89 -5.09 6.12
C VAL A 55 4.03 -4.56 4.70
N ASN A 56 4.85 -5.21 3.87
CA ASN A 56 4.85 -4.99 2.42
C ASN A 56 4.57 -6.34 1.75
N THR A 57 3.49 -6.45 0.98
CA THR A 57 3.18 -7.66 0.21
C THR A 57 3.76 -7.50 -1.20
N MET A 58 4.89 -8.15 -1.42
CA MET A 58 5.67 -8.01 -2.64
C MET A 58 5.29 -9.09 -3.64
N PRO A 59 5.04 -8.74 -4.92
CA PRO A 59 5.17 -9.71 -5.99
C PRO A 59 6.57 -10.33 -5.99
N GLU A 60 6.71 -11.58 -6.42
CA GLU A 60 7.98 -12.31 -6.42
C GLU A 60 9.11 -11.55 -7.14
N ASN A 61 8.80 -10.92 -8.29
CA ASN A 61 9.78 -10.12 -9.02
C ASN A 61 10.28 -8.90 -8.23
N THR A 62 9.40 -8.24 -7.45
CA THR A 62 9.79 -7.14 -6.57
C THR A 62 10.66 -7.65 -5.43
N LEU A 63 10.32 -8.79 -4.83
CA LEU A 63 11.13 -9.41 -3.78
C LEU A 63 12.54 -9.74 -4.30
N ASN A 64 12.65 -10.29 -5.51
CA ASN A 64 13.93 -10.60 -6.14
C ASN A 64 14.74 -9.33 -6.48
N ALA A 65 14.08 -8.26 -6.94
CA ALA A 65 14.73 -6.97 -7.16
C ALA A 65 15.29 -6.39 -5.85
N VAL A 66 14.48 -6.39 -4.79
CA VAL A 66 14.92 -5.95 -3.45
C VAL A 66 16.10 -6.77 -2.95
N ARG A 67 16.06 -8.11 -3.12
CA ARG A 67 17.15 -9.00 -2.71
C ARG A 67 18.46 -8.74 -3.46
N SER A 68 18.38 -8.33 -4.73
CA SER A 68 19.56 -8.17 -5.59
C SER A 68 20.16 -6.77 -5.55
N THR A 69 19.33 -5.72 -5.56
CA THR A 69 19.78 -4.32 -5.70
C THR A 69 19.22 -3.39 -4.63
N GLY A 70 18.42 -3.89 -3.68
CA GLY A 70 17.83 -3.07 -2.63
C GLY A 70 18.88 -2.46 -1.71
N VAL A 71 18.77 -1.15 -1.44
CA VAL A 71 19.63 -0.42 -0.51
C VAL A 71 18.79 -0.01 0.70
N PHE A 72 19.01 -0.70 1.83
CA PHE A 72 18.33 -0.36 3.08
C PHE A 72 18.90 0.93 3.68
N ALA A 73 18.07 1.97 3.73
CA ALA A 73 18.44 3.28 4.27
C ALA A 73 17.89 3.53 5.70
N GLY A 74 17.30 2.52 6.34
CA GLY A 74 16.59 2.68 7.61
C GLY A 74 15.09 2.95 7.42
N GLU A 75 14.49 3.61 8.41
CA GLU A 75 13.11 4.10 8.33
C GLU A 75 13.05 5.23 7.28
N THR A 76 12.06 5.20 6.39
CA THR A 76 12.01 6.14 5.25
C THR A 76 10.73 6.96 5.17
N ILE A 77 9.76 6.74 6.07
CA ILE A 77 8.45 7.37 5.97
C ILE A 77 8.36 8.63 6.85
N THR A 78 8.81 8.58 8.10
CA THR A 78 8.52 9.61 9.11
C THR A 78 9.14 10.96 8.74
N ASP A 79 10.40 10.96 8.34
CA ASP A 79 11.11 12.19 7.94
C ASP A 79 10.54 12.79 6.63
N ASN A 80 9.77 12.02 5.86
CA ASN A 80 9.19 12.44 4.58
C ASN A 80 7.75 12.96 4.69
N TYR A 81 7.16 13.06 5.88
CA TYR A 81 5.77 13.55 6.03
C TYR A 81 5.54 14.94 5.43
N GLN A 82 6.46 15.88 5.65
CA GLN A 82 6.32 17.24 5.12
C GLN A 82 6.39 17.27 3.60
N ASN A 83 7.35 16.54 3.01
CA ASN A 83 7.48 16.40 1.57
C ASN A 83 6.22 15.76 0.94
N ALA A 84 5.68 14.71 1.56
CA ALA A 84 4.47 14.06 1.11
C ALA A 84 3.26 15.02 1.09
N LYS A 85 3.07 15.81 2.16
CA LYS A 85 2.01 16.82 2.25
C LYS A 85 2.19 17.92 1.21
N ALA A 86 3.41 18.44 1.06
CA ALA A 86 3.73 19.46 0.08
C ALA A 86 3.48 18.99 -1.36
N ASN A 87 3.83 17.73 -1.69
CA ASN A 87 3.59 17.18 -3.01
C ASN A 87 2.09 17.04 -3.32
N LEU A 88 1.28 16.59 -2.34
CA LEU A 88 -0.17 16.52 -2.52
C LEU A 88 -0.81 17.90 -2.65
N ALA A 89 -0.33 18.90 -1.91
CA ALA A 89 -0.78 20.28 -2.07
C ALA A 89 -0.44 20.83 -3.47
N LYS A 90 0.76 20.55 -3.99
CA LYS A 90 1.16 20.93 -5.37
C LYS A 90 0.27 20.26 -6.42
N LEU A 91 -0.06 18.98 -6.23
CA LEU A 91 -0.98 18.26 -7.12
C LEU A 91 -2.37 18.91 -7.12
N ALA A 92 -2.91 19.24 -5.95
CA ALA A 92 -4.19 19.94 -5.83
C ALA A 92 -4.18 21.30 -6.52
N LEU A 93 -3.10 22.08 -6.35
CA LEU A 93 -2.92 23.37 -7.06
C LEU A 93 -2.82 23.22 -8.58
N ALA A 94 -2.34 22.07 -9.07
CA ALA A 94 -2.32 21.72 -10.49
C ALA A 94 -3.68 21.20 -11.01
N GLY A 95 -4.73 21.20 -10.17
CA GLY A 95 -6.07 20.73 -10.53
C GLY A 95 -6.27 19.22 -10.40
N VAL A 96 -5.35 18.50 -9.73
CA VAL A 96 -5.50 17.07 -9.46
C VAL A 96 -6.39 16.88 -8.23
N ASP A 97 -7.58 16.33 -8.46
CA ASP A 97 -8.53 15.98 -7.41
C ASP A 97 -8.25 14.57 -6.86
N LEU A 98 -7.66 14.52 -5.66
CA LEU A 98 -7.31 13.25 -5.03
C LEU A 98 -8.55 12.43 -4.65
N GLU A 99 -9.63 13.07 -4.19
CA GLU A 99 -10.85 12.38 -3.77
C GLU A 99 -11.52 11.71 -4.97
N LYS A 100 -11.63 12.44 -6.08
CA LYS A 100 -12.13 11.88 -7.34
C LYS A 100 -11.29 10.69 -7.82
N ILE A 101 -9.96 10.80 -7.73
CA ILE A 101 -9.05 9.72 -8.12
C ILE A 101 -9.22 8.50 -7.22
N THR A 102 -9.26 8.68 -5.89
CA THR A 102 -9.41 7.56 -4.96
C THR A 102 -10.75 6.87 -5.12
N ASN A 103 -11.84 7.63 -5.35
CA ASN A 103 -13.16 7.05 -5.61
C ASN A 103 -13.18 6.24 -6.90
N ALA A 104 -12.57 6.76 -7.97
CA ALA A 104 -12.47 6.03 -9.23
C ALA A 104 -11.62 4.74 -9.10
N LEU A 105 -10.50 4.80 -8.37
CA LEU A 105 -9.64 3.64 -8.12
C LEU A 105 -10.34 2.58 -7.26
N GLU A 106 -11.19 2.97 -6.31
CA GLU A 106 -11.96 2.03 -5.51
C GLU A 106 -12.98 1.27 -6.37
N ILE A 107 -13.75 1.98 -7.20
CA ILE A 107 -14.73 1.38 -8.11
C ILE A 107 -14.05 0.42 -9.11
N ASP A 108 -13.02 0.90 -9.82
CA ASP A 108 -12.24 0.09 -10.76
C ASP A 108 -11.57 -1.11 -10.07
N GLY A 109 -11.14 -0.94 -8.82
CA GLY A 109 -10.61 -2.01 -7.99
C GLY A 109 -11.63 -3.11 -7.74
N VAL A 110 -12.84 -2.77 -7.29
CA VAL A 110 -13.92 -3.75 -7.05
C VAL A 110 -14.27 -4.49 -8.33
N GLU A 111 -14.43 -3.77 -9.45
CA GLU A 111 -14.75 -4.37 -10.76
C GLU A 111 -13.67 -5.37 -11.21
N LYS A 112 -12.40 -5.05 -11.05
CA LYS A 112 -11.28 -5.95 -11.39
C LYS A 112 -11.26 -7.21 -10.53
N PHE A 113 -11.57 -7.08 -9.24
CA PHE A 113 -11.65 -8.23 -8.34
C PHE A 113 -12.82 -9.15 -8.70
N GLU A 114 -13.98 -8.58 -9.03
CA GLU A 114 -15.15 -9.35 -9.49
C GLU A 114 -14.84 -10.08 -10.80
N ALA A 115 -14.26 -9.40 -11.79
CA ALA A 115 -13.88 -10.00 -13.06
C ALA A 115 -12.92 -11.18 -12.88
N ALA A 116 -11.85 -11.00 -12.08
CA ALA A 116 -10.89 -12.06 -11.79
C ALA A 116 -11.53 -13.27 -11.07
N TRP A 117 -12.55 -13.02 -10.23
CA TRP A 117 -13.29 -14.08 -9.55
C TRP A 117 -14.18 -14.89 -10.51
N LEU A 118 -14.86 -14.22 -11.44
CA LEU A 118 -15.66 -14.86 -12.48
C LEU A 118 -14.79 -15.69 -13.43
N GLU A 119 -13.63 -15.16 -13.84
CA GLU A 119 -12.64 -15.89 -14.64
C GLU A 119 -12.15 -17.17 -13.92
N LEU A 120 -11.92 -17.09 -12.61
CA LEU A 120 -11.57 -18.26 -11.79
C LEU A 120 -12.70 -19.29 -11.78
N ILE A 121 -13.95 -18.87 -11.58
CA ILE A 121 -15.12 -19.76 -11.59
C ILE A 121 -15.23 -20.50 -12.93
N ASP A 122 -15.09 -19.79 -14.05
CA ASP A 122 -15.22 -20.39 -15.38
C ASP A 122 -14.06 -21.35 -15.69
N SER A 123 -12.86 -21.02 -15.22
CA SER A 123 -11.71 -21.94 -15.26
C SER A 123 -11.99 -23.23 -14.49
N VAL A 124 -12.59 -23.13 -13.30
CA VAL A 124 -12.97 -24.29 -12.48
C VAL A 124 -14.06 -25.13 -13.16
N LYS A 125 -15.10 -24.52 -13.75
CA LYS A 125 -16.15 -25.24 -14.48
C LYS A 125 -15.57 -26.04 -15.65
N THR A 126 -14.71 -25.39 -16.43
CA THR A 126 -13.99 -26.01 -17.56
C THR A 126 -13.24 -27.26 -17.12
N VAL A 127 -12.50 -27.18 -16.00
CA VAL A 127 -11.76 -28.34 -15.45
C VAL A 127 -12.69 -29.39 -14.86
N ALA A 128 -13.81 -28.99 -14.24
CA ALA A 128 -14.77 -29.88 -13.62
C ALA A 128 -15.70 -30.60 -14.62
N GLY A 129 -15.60 -30.31 -15.92
CA GLY A 129 -16.45 -30.90 -16.96
C GLY A 129 -17.91 -30.50 -16.85
N LYS A 130 -18.20 -29.32 -16.28
CA LYS A 130 -19.53 -28.73 -16.17
C LYS A 130 -19.71 -27.56 -17.12
#